data_AF-A0A2M7X2F9-F1
#
_entry.id   AF-A0A2M7X2F9-F1
#
_cell.length_a   1.000
_cell.length_b   1.000
_cell.length_c   1.000
_cell.angle_alpha   90.00
_cell.angle_beta   90.00
_cell.angle_gamma   90.00
#
_symmetry.space_group_name_H-M   'P 1'
#
loop_
_entity.id
_entity.type
_entity.pdbx_description
1 polymer ?
#
loop_
_entity_poly.entity_id
_entity_poly.type
_entity_poly.pdbx_seq_one_letter_code
_entity_poly.pdbx_strand_id
1 'polypeptide(L)'
;MAVTDTTRTLKLLTFNIQAGARTARAREYVTRGWQTVLPNRDKQVNLEAVAKLAHRYDLVALQEADAQSVRSGFRHQVEWLAEAAGFPFWSHQRNRALTVAAPGNGALSRLE
;
A
#
# COMPACT_ATOMS: atom_id res chain seq x y z
N MET A 1 -23.61 35.78 -17.33
CA MET A 1 -23.21 34.86 -16.23
C MET A 1 -22.94 33.51 -16.85
N ALA A 2 -21.69 33.06 -16.89
CA ALA A 2 -21.36 31.71 -17.33
C ALA A 2 -21.62 30.74 -16.17
N VAL A 3 -22.42 29.71 -16.41
CA VAL A 3 -22.58 28.57 -15.49
C VAL A 3 -21.24 27.86 -15.45
N THR A 4 -20.53 27.97 -14.33
CA THR A 4 -19.39 27.09 -14.04
C THR A 4 -19.94 25.70 -13.82
N ASP A 5 -19.68 24.78 -14.74
CA ASP A 5 -19.90 23.36 -14.54
C ASP A 5 -19.06 22.91 -13.34
N THR A 6 -19.71 22.69 -12.21
CA THR A 6 -19.11 22.27 -10.93
C THR A 6 -18.82 20.77 -10.89
N THR A 7 -18.98 20.05 -12.01
CA THR A 7 -18.77 18.62 -12.07
C THR A 7 -17.29 18.28 -11.94
N ARG A 8 -16.90 17.79 -10.76
CA ARG A 8 -15.54 17.32 -10.48
C ARG A 8 -15.42 15.82 -10.76
N THR A 9 -14.56 15.43 -11.69
CA THR A 9 -14.22 14.01 -11.93
C THR A 9 -13.13 13.56 -10.96
N LEU A 10 -13.34 12.41 -10.30
CA LEU A 10 -12.36 11.79 -9.39
C LEU A 10 -11.75 10.54 -10.03
N LYS A 11 -10.43 10.40 -9.93
CA LYS A 11 -9.70 9.20 -10.33
C LYS A 11 -9.50 8.30 -9.12
N LEU A 12 -10.06 7.09 -9.20
CA LEU A 12 -10.01 6.10 -8.12
C LEU A 12 -9.07 4.93 -8.50
N LEU A 13 -8.29 4.46 -7.53
CA LEU A 13 -7.51 3.23 -7.63
C LEU A 13 -7.83 2.31 -6.46
N THR A 14 -7.95 1.02 -6.73
CA THR A 14 -7.88 -0.01 -5.70
C THR A 14 -6.77 -1.00 -6.06
N PHE A 15 -5.93 -1.34 -5.09
CA PHE A 15 -4.77 -2.17 -5.35
C PHE A 15 -4.36 -3.01 -4.13
N ASN A 16 -4.35 -4.32 -4.32
CA ASN A 16 -3.83 -5.26 -3.32
C ASN A 16 -2.31 -5.32 -3.43
N ILE A 17 -1.60 -4.90 -2.39
CA ILE A 17 -0.14 -4.79 -2.41
C ILE A 17 0.57 -6.01 -1.83
N GLN A 18 -0.14 -6.99 -1.25
CA GLN A 18 0.41 -8.22 -0.65
C GLN A 18 1.64 -7.96 0.24
N ALA A 19 1.62 -6.89 1.05
CA ALA A 19 2.74 -6.40 1.84
C ALA A 19 4.07 -6.19 1.06
N GLY A 20 4.01 -5.96 -0.26
CA GLY A 20 5.15 -5.81 -1.17
C GLY A 20 5.74 -7.13 -1.67
N ALA A 21 5.15 -8.28 -1.32
CA ALA A 21 5.61 -9.59 -1.76
C ALA A 21 5.32 -9.82 -3.26
N ARG A 22 6.24 -10.49 -3.96
CA ARG A 22 6.03 -10.99 -5.32
C ARG A 22 6.06 -12.51 -5.25
N THR A 23 4.91 -13.16 -5.37
CA THR A 23 4.85 -14.64 -5.36
C THR A 23 4.77 -15.10 -6.82
N ALA A 24 5.89 -15.52 -7.40
CA ALA A 24 5.92 -15.93 -8.80
C ALA A 24 5.58 -17.41 -8.98
N ARG A 25 5.88 -18.29 -7.98
CA ARG A 25 5.63 -19.74 -8.06
C ARG A 25 5.42 -20.41 -6.69
N ALA A 26 4.58 -21.45 -6.63
CA ALA A 26 4.27 -22.22 -5.41
C ALA A 26 5.51 -22.84 -4.70
N ARG A 27 6.57 -23.17 -5.46
CA ARG A 27 7.87 -23.67 -4.95
C ARG A 27 8.62 -22.67 -4.05
N GLU A 28 8.32 -21.38 -4.15
CA GLU A 28 9.01 -20.35 -3.37
C GLU A 28 8.60 -20.35 -1.89
N TYR A 29 7.47 -20.97 -1.54
CA TYR A 29 7.05 -21.15 -0.14
C TYR A 29 8.06 -21.91 0.71
N VAL A 30 8.68 -22.94 0.12
CA VAL A 30 9.58 -23.85 0.84
C VAL A 30 11.04 -23.37 0.77
N THR A 31 11.42 -22.73 -0.34
CA THR A 31 12.82 -22.34 -0.61
C THR A 31 13.15 -20.89 -0.23
N ARG A 32 12.15 -20.03 -0.03
CA ARG A 32 12.32 -18.59 0.25
C ARG A 32 11.48 -18.09 1.43
N GLY A 33 11.01 -18.98 2.32
CA GLY A 33 10.14 -18.63 3.45
C GLY A 33 10.66 -17.48 4.33
N TRP A 34 11.98 -17.28 4.43
CA TRP A 34 12.59 -16.17 5.16
C TRP A 34 12.44 -14.82 4.44
N GLN A 35 12.36 -14.77 3.11
CA GLN A 35 12.15 -13.53 2.35
C GLN A 35 10.72 -13.00 2.46
N THR A 36 9.78 -13.87 2.83
CA THR A 36 8.40 -13.49 3.20
C THR A 36 8.38 -12.79 4.56
N VAL A 37 9.29 -13.18 5.47
CA VAL A 37 9.36 -12.70 6.86
C VAL A 37 10.38 -11.57 7.08
N LEU A 38 11.35 -11.40 6.19
CA LEU A 38 12.40 -10.38 6.30
C LEU A 38 12.23 -9.24 5.26
N PRO A 39 12.69 -8.02 5.56
CA PRO A 39 12.76 -6.93 4.59
C PRO A 39 13.74 -7.30 3.47
N ASN A 40 13.25 -7.34 2.23
CA ASN A 40 14.05 -7.58 1.03
C ASN A 40 14.01 -6.33 0.15
N ARG A 41 15.12 -6.02 -0.54
CA ARG A 41 15.24 -4.91 -1.50
C ARG A 41 14.17 -4.96 -2.59
N ASP A 42 13.79 -6.17 -3.03
CA ASP A 42 12.72 -6.34 -4.03
C ASP A 42 11.36 -5.82 -3.54
N LYS A 43 11.07 -5.90 -2.23
CA LYS A 43 9.83 -5.35 -1.65
C LYS A 43 9.81 -3.83 -1.70
N GLN A 44 10.96 -3.18 -1.53
CA GLN A 44 11.06 -1.71 -1.64
C GLN A 44 10.86 -1.25 -3.07
N VAL A 45 11.47 -1.92 -4.06
CA VAL A 45 11.27 -1.61 -5.49
C VAL A 45 9.80 -1.75 -5.88
N ASN A 46 9.11 -2.77 -5.37
CA ASN A 46 7.67 -2.93 -5.60
C ASN A 46 6.87 -1.78 -4.97
N LEU A 47 7.14 -1.40 -3.72
CA LEU A 47 6.44 -0.30 -3.06
C LEU A 47 6.67 1.05 -3.77
N GLU A 48 7.88 1.30 -4.31
CA GLU A 48 8.14 2.47 -5.14
C GLU A 48 7.32 2.47 -6.44
N ALA A 49 7.14 1.31 -7.07
CA ALA A 49 6.27 1.18 -8.24
C ALA A 49 4.80 1.45 -7.88
N VAL A 50 4.34 0.97 -6.71
CA VAL A 50 3.01 1.29 -6.17
C VAL A 50 2.87 2.79 -5.93
N ALA A 51 3.86 3.45 -5.32
CA ALA A 51 3.83 4.89 -5.09
C ALA A 51 3.70 5.69 -6.40
N LYS A 52 4.52 5.35 -7.42
CA LYS A 52 4.45 5.96 -8.75
C LYS A 52 3.09 5.77 -9.42
N LEU A 53 2.48 4.59 -9.26
CA LEU A 53 1.14 4.31 -9.76
C LEU A 53 0.08 5.15 -9.03
N ALA A 54 0.12 5.13 -7.70
CA ALA A 54 -0.82 5.81 -6.81
C ALA A 54 -0.83 7.32 -7.03
N HIS A 55 0.33 7.93 -7.31
CA HIS A 55 0.47 9.37 -7.57
C HIS A 55 -0.44 9.91 -8.70
N ARG A 56 -0.97 9.05 -9.57
CA ARG A 56 -1.84 9.44 -10.69
C ARG A 56 -3.34 9.54 -10.34
N TYR A 57 -3.70 9.22 -9.10
CA TYR A 57 -5.08 9.11 -8.63
C TYR A 57 -5.38 10.09 -7.49
N ASP A 58 -6.67 10.35 -7.26
CA ASP A 58 -7.15 11.25 -6.19
C ASP A 58 -7.46 10.50 -4.90
N LEU A 59 -7.92 9.25 -5.03
CA LEU A 59 -8.24 8.34 -3.94
C LEU A 59 -7.68 6.95 -4.25
N VAL A 60 -7.00 6.35 -3.28
CA VAL A 60 -6.37 5.02 -3.42
C VAL A 60 -6.75 4.14 -2.25
N ALA A 61 -7.40 3.01 -2.52
CA ALA A 61 -7.66 1.95 -1.54
C ALA A 61 -6.60 0.85 -1.67
N LEU A 62 -5.88 0.59 -0.58
CA LEU A 62 -4.82 -0.41 -0.50
C LEU A 62 -5.31 -1.62 0.30
N GLN A 63 -5.10 -2.83 -0.20
CA GLN A 63 -5.35 -4.08 0.55
C GLN A 63 -4.06 -4.83 0.86
N GLU A 64 -4.11 -5.61 1.95
CA GLU A 64 -2.97 -6.38 2.46
C GLU A 64 -1.73 -5.52 2.73
N ALA A 65 -1.94 -4.25 3.10
CA ALA A 65 -0.87 -3.41 3.60
C ALA A 65 -0.46 -3.89 4.99
N ASP A 66 0.83 -3.81 5.29
CA ASP A 66 1.35 -4.19 6.59
C ASP A 66 1.71 -2.97 7.42
N ALA A 67 1.19 -2.93 8.65
CA ALA A 67 1.45 -1.86 9.60
C ALA A 67 2.34 -2.36 10.73
N GLN A 68 3.61 -1.95 10.73
CA GLN A 68 4.52 -2.16 11.86
C GLN A 68 4.67 -3.63 12.27
N SER A 69 5.13 -4.48 11.36
CA SER A 69 5.46 -5.87 11.70
C SER A 69 6.90 -6.22 11.31
N VAL A 70 7.40 -7.35 11.82
CA VAL A 70 8.77 -7.83 11.53
C VAL A 70 9.01 -7.96 10.01
N ARG A 71 7.99 -8.38 9.25
CA ARG A 71 8.05 -8.52 7.78
C ARG A 71 8.05 -7.20 6.99
N SER A 72 7.66 -6.09 7.62
CA SER A 72 7.80 -4.74 7.06
C SER A 72 9.04 -4.00 7.60
N GLY A 73 9.80 -4.62 8.51
CA GLY A 73 10.84 -3.93 9.27
C GLY A 73 10.27 -2.81 10.15
N PHE A 74 9.07 -3.04 10.70
CA PHE A 74 8.30 -2.08 11.49
C PHE A 74 7.88 -0.79 10.75
N ARG A 75 7.99 -0.74 9.42
CA ARG A 75 7.46 0.39 8.63
C ARG A 75 5.95 0.29 8.46
N HIS A 76 5.28 1.44 8.51
CA HIS A 76 3.86 1.57 8.22
C HIS A 76 3.68 1.79 6.72
N GLN A 77 3.38 0.73 5.96
CA GLN A 77 3.43 0.78 4.48
C GLN A 77 2.46 1.80 3.89
N VAL A 78 1.29 1.99 4.51
CA VAL A 78 0.30 2.98 4.06
C VAL A 78 0.82 4.41 4.23
N GLU A 79 1.48 4.69 5.36
CA GLU A 79 2.04 6.01 5.65
C GLU A 79 3.20 6.31 4.70
N TRP A 80 4.11 5.35 4.53
CA TRP A 80 5.21 5.50 3.58
C TRP A 80 4.71 5.69 2.14
N LEU A 81 3.66 4.97 1.73
CA LEU A 81 3.05 5.17 0.41
C LEU A 81 2.38 6.55 0.29
N ALA A 82 1.79 7.06 1.38
CA ALA A 82 1.23 8.41 1.40
C ALA A 82 2.32 9.46 1.16
N GLU A 83 3.43 9.38 1.91
CA GLU A 83 4.60 10.26 1.75
C GLU A 83 5.19 10.15 0.34
N ALA A 84 5.50 8.93 -0.12
CA ALA A 84 6.18 8.68 -1.39
C ALA A 84 5.33 9.05 -2.61
N ALA A 85 4.00 8.96 -2.52
CA ALA A 85 3.09 9.32 -3.61
C ALA A 85 2.48 10.73 -3.47
N GLY A 86 2.81 11.47 -2.39
CA GLY A 86 2.38 12.85 -2.17
C GLY A 86 0.91 12.99 -1.76
N PHE A 87 0.38 12.06 -0.96
CA PHE A 87 -0.96 12.15 -0.41
C PHE A 87 -0.94 12.87 0.96
N PRO A 88 -1.70 13.96 1.12
CA PRO A 88 -1.77 14.69 2.39
C PRO A 88 -2.57 13.96 3.47
N PHE A 89 -3.53 13.11 3.07
CA PHE A 89 -4.38 12.37 4.00
C PHE A 89 -4.21 10.87 3.78
N TRP A 90 -4.11 10.14 4.88
CA TRP A 90 -4.10 8.69 4.87
C TRP A 90 -4.78 8.12 6.11
N SER A 91 -5.33 6.92 5.98
CA SER A 91 -5.87 6.15 7.10
C SER A 91 -5.54 4.68 6.94
N HIS A 92 -5.54 3.96 8.05
CA HIS A 92 -5.25 2.53 8.05
C HIS A 92 -6.16 1.78 9.02
N GLN A 93 -6.79 0.73 8.51
CA GLN A 93 -7.63 -0.19 9.27
C GLN A 93 -6.93 -1.55 9.36
N ARG A 94 -6.68 -2.02 10.58
CA ARG A 94 -6.16 -3.37 10.83
C ARG A 94 -7.26 -4.41 10.61
N ASN A 95 -6.98 -5.45 9.81
CA ASN A 95 -7.94 -6.54 9.57
C ASN A 95 -7.83 -7.66 10.61
N ARG A 96 -6.63 -7.91 11.17
CA ARG A 96 -6.39 -8.90 12.22
C ARG A 96 -5.07 -8.62 12.97
N ALA A 97 -5.05 -8.78 14.29
CA ALA A 97 -3.82 -8.76 15.08
C ALA A 97 -3.20 -10.17 15.08
N LEU A 98 -2.13 -10.39 14.31
CA LEU A 98 -1.31 -11.60 14.40
C LEU A 98 0.07 -11.22 14.95
N THR A 99 0.70 -12.12 15.69
CA THR A 99 1.98 -11.86 16.39
C THR A 99 3.15 -11.55 15.44
N VAL A 100 3.07 -11.95 14.17
CA VAL A 100 4.14 -11.84 13.16
C VAL A 100 3.76 -10.89 12.00
N ALA A 101 2.50 -10.46 11.94
CA ALA A 101 1.94 -9.73 10.80
C ALA A 101 0.74 -8.88 11.24
N ALA A 102 0.65 -7.64 10.76
CA ALA A 102 -0.51 -6.78 10.99
C ALA A 102 -1.14 -6.39 9.65
N PRO A 103 -1.75 -7.35 8.93
CA PRO A 103 -2.40 -7.05 7.66
C PRO A 103 -3.59 -6.13 7.88
N GLY A 104 -3.72 -5.15 7.00
CA GLY A 104 -4.79 -4.18 7.04
C GLY A 104 -5.08 -3.60 5.67
N ASN A 105 -6.09 -2.74 5.66
CA ASN A 105 -6.44 -1.93 4.53
C ASN A 105 -5.98 -0.50 4.79
N GLY A 106 -5.55 0.18 3.73
CA GLY A 106 -5.18 1.60 3.76
C GLY A 106 -6.06 2.41 2.83
N ALA A 107 -6.24 3.68 3.14
CA ALA A 107 -6.78 4.66 2.21
C ALA A 107 -5.81 5.83 2.11
N LEU A 108 -5.56 6.30 0.89
CA LEU A 108 -4.84 7.53 0.59
C LEU A 108 -5.81 8.49 -0.10
N SER A 109 -5.79 9.77 0.29
CA SER A 109 -6.70 10.77 -0.26
C SER A 109 -6.03 12.12 -0.44
N ARG A 110 -6.36 12.80 -1.53
CA ARG A 110 -6.05 14.23 -1.76
C ARG A 110 -7.12 15.16 -1.20
N LEU A 111 -8.22 14.58 -0.73
CA LEU A 111 -9.38 15.23 -0.15
C LEU A 111 -9.46 14.81 1.33
N GLU A 112 -9.84 15.72 2.21
CA GLU A 112 -10.02 15.42 3.63
C GLU A 112 -11.23 14.52 3.88
#